data_AF-A0A1N6XUL8-F1
#
_entry.id   AF-A0A1N6XUL8-F1
#
_cell.length_a   1.000
_cell.length_b   1.000
_cell.length_c   1.000
_cell.angle_alpha   90.00
_cell.angle_beta   90.00
_cell.angle_gamma   90.00
#
_symmetry.space_group_name_H-M   'P 1'
#
loop_
_entity.id
_entity.type
_entity.pdbx_description
1 polymer ?
#
loop_
_entity_poly.entity_id
_entity_poly.type
_entity_poly.pdbx_seq_one_letter_code
_entity_poly.pdbx_strand_id
1 'polypeptide(L)'
;MPLELTKETLELAFDDLGQIARFRGLIADIAVYGGACLLLATDARQVTRDVDSVFMAEPEFLYEAADAIARKKNLPDDWLNQSVKHLVTSPGSRQPRLNVFGEYPRDDGTPGLRIFLPPPEYILAMKLIASRREDLDGARRDRHGITQLMHITSIRSGAAIMELVVRRQHQWHRFEVVI
;
A
#
# COMPACT_ATOMS: atom_id res chain seq x y z
N MET A 1 19.48 9.50 -10.90
CA MET A 1 18.55 9.32 -9.77
C MET A 1 17.25 8.79 -10.34
N PRO A 2 16.61 7.81 -9.68
CA PRO A 2 15.29 7.33 -10.11
C PRO A 2 14.24 8.44 -10.01
N LEU A 3 13.18 8.33 -10.81
CA LEU A 3 12.03 9.24 -10.82
C LEU A 3 11.25 9.11 -9.51
N GLU A 4 10.78 10.24 -8.98
CA GLU A 4 9.94 10.25 -7.78
C GLU A 4 8.54 9.71 -8.07
N LEU A 5 8.02 8.86 -7.17
CA LEU A 5 6.65 8.36 -7.24
C LEU A 5 5.69 9.38 -6.63
N THR A 6 5.32 10.39 -7.42
CA THR A 6 4.15 11.23 -7.14
C THR A 6 2.87 10.43 -7.41
N LYS A 7 1.72 10.97 -7.01
CA LYS A 7 0.42 10.36 -7.33
C LYS A 7 0.26 10.17 -8.85
N GLU A 8 0.60 11.19 -9.63
CA GLU A 8 0.52 11.15 -11.09
C GLU A 8 1.46 10.09 -11.69
N THR A 9 2.74 10.07 -11.27
CA THR A 9 3.70 9.06 -11.74
C THR A 9 3.22 7.64 -11.41
N LEU A 10 2.67 7.44 -10.21
CA LEU A 10 2.16 6.16 -9.76
C LEU A 10 0.92 5.72 -10.57
N GLU A 11 -0.04 6.61 -10.79
CA GLU A 11 -1.22 6.29 -11.58
C GLU A 11 -0.87 6.02 -13.05
N LEU A 12 0.11 6.73 -13.63
CA LEU A 12 0.63 6.42 -14.98
C LEU A 12 1.35 5.08 -15.04
N ALA A 13 2.03 4.66 -13.97
CA ALA A 13 2.63 3.33 -13.89
C ALA A 13 1.55 2.25 -13.78
N PHE A 14 0.45 2.50 -13.05
CA PHE A 14 -0.71 1.62 -13.01
C PHE A 14 -1.44 1.56 -14.35
N ASP A 15 -1.53 2.67 -15.09
CA ASP A 15 -2.06 2.69 -16.45
C ASP A 15 -1.24 1.79 -17.39
N ASP A 16 0.10 1.90 -17.35
CA ASP A 16 0.99 1.04 -18.14
C ASP A 16 0.82 -0.45 -17.76
N LEU A 17 0.76 -0.76 -16.46
CA LEU A 17 0.59 -2.13 -15.98
C LEU A 17 -0.76 -2.71 -16.43
N GLY A 18 -1.84 -1.95 -16.25
CA GLY A 18 -3.18 -2.31 -16.71
C GLY A 18 -3.24 -2.56 -18.22
N GLN A 19 -2.55 -1.74 -19.02
CA GLN A 19 -2.49 -1.94 -20.47
C GLN A 19 -1.80 -3.25 -20.85
N ILE A 20 -0.67 -3.57 -20.21
CA ILE A 20 0.08 -4.81 -20.48
C ILE A 20 -0.77 -6.02 -20.06
N ALA A 21 -1.41 -5.96 -18.89
CA ALA A 21 -2.30 -7.02 -18.40
C ALA A 21 -3.47 -7.26 -19.37
N ARG A 22 -4.15 -6.17 -19.78
CA ARG A 22 -5.26 -6.21 -20.76
C ARG A 22 -4.82 -6.84 -22.07
N PHE A 23 -3.66 -6.45 -22.60
CA PHE A 23 -3.11 -7.01 -23.83
C PHE A 23 -2.85 -8.53 -23.73
N ARG A 24 -2.49 -9.02 -22.54
CA ARG A 24 -2.30 -10.45 -22.25
C ARG A 24 -3.61 -11.19 -21.90
N GLY A 25 -4.76 -10.50 -21.91
CA GLY A 25 -6.05 -11.08 -21.53
C GLY A 25 -6.19 -11.35 -20.03
N LEU A 26 -5.42 -10.65 -19.19
CA LEU A 26 -5.40 -10.81 -17.73
C LEU A 26 -6.14 -9.66 -17.03
N ILE A 27 -6.63 -9.94 -15.82
CA ILE A 27 -7.06 -8.93 -14.85
C ILE A 27 -6.28 -9.20 -13.55
N ALA A 28 -5.27 -8.37 -13.29
CA ALA A 28 -4.47 -8.46 -12.07
C ALA A 28 -5.11 -7.69 -10.92
N ASP A 29 -4.95 -8.18 -9.70
CA ASP A 29 -5.50 -7.57 -8.50
C ASP A 29 -4.41 -7.28 -7.48
N ILE A 30 -4.33 -6.04 -7.01
CA ILE A 30 -3.35 -5.61 -6.02
C ILE A 30 -4.02 -4.86 -4.89
N ALA A 31 -3.77 -5.29 -3.65
CA ALA A 31 -4.08 -4.51 -2.47
C ALA A 31 -2.87 -3.66 -2.07
N VAL A 32 -3.03 -2.34 -2.04
CA VAL A 32 -1.97 -1.39 -1.66
C VAL A 32 -2.10 -1.04 -0.18
N TYR A 33 -0.97 -0.88 0.49
CA TYR A 33 -0.85 -0.54 1.91
C TYR A 33 0.13 0.63 2.11
N GLY A 34 0.40 0.96 3.38
CA GLY A 34 1.54 1.80 3.75
C GLY A 34 1.49 3.23 3.22
N GLY A 35 2.63 3.71 2.71
CA GLY A 35 2.81 5.07 2.23
C GLY A 35 2.00 5.40 0.98
N ALA A 36 1.93 4.45 0.06
CA ALA A 36 1.19 4.60 -1.20
C ALA A 36 -0.32 4.73 -0.96
N CYS A 37 -0.89 4.08 0.07
CA CYS A 37 -2.28 4.32 0.48
C CYS A 37 -2.55 5.80 0.78
N LEU A 38 -1.66 6.44 1.54
CA LEU A 38 -1.81 7.85 1.89
C LEU A 38 -1.69 8.74 0.65
N LEU A 39 -0.75 8.44 -0.24
CA LEU A 39 -0.57 9.16 -1.50
C LEU A 39 -1.81 9.06 -2.41
N LEU A 40 -2.42 7.88 -2.50
CA LEU A 40 -3.57 7.63 -3.38
C LEU A 40 -4.87 8.22 -2.81
N ALA A 41 -5.13 7.98 -1.53
CA ALA A 41 -6.42 8.27 -0.89
C ALA A 41 -6.51 9.64 -0.20
N THR A 42 -5.38 10.36 -0.06
CA THR A 42 -5.34 11.62 0.70
C THR A 42 -4.31 12.60 0.13
N ASP A 43 -4.41 13.88 0.47
CA ASP A 43 -3.37 14.88 0.15
C ASP A 43 -2.22 14.92 1.19
N ALA A 44 -2.16 13.95 2.12
CA ALA A 44 -1.18 13.90 3.22
C ALA A 44 0.26 13.71 2.73
N ARG A 45 0.41 13.18 1.52
CA ARG A 45 1.71 12.72 1.02
C ARG A 45 1.79 13.06 -0.45
N GLN A 46 2.87 13.74 -0.82
CA GLN A 46 3.09 14.19 -2.19
C GLN A 46 3.93 13.19 -3.01
N VAL A 47 4.79 12.41 -2.32
CA VAL A 47 5.65 11.39 -2.93
C VAL A 47 5.76 10.15 -2.04
N THR A 48 5.86 8.97 -2.66
CA THR A 48 6.24 7.72 -1.99
C THR A 48 7.58 7.19 -2.53
N ARG A 49 8.24 6.30 -1.79
CA ARG A 49 9.44 5.61 -2.28
C ARG A 49 9.06 4.37 -3.09
N ASP A 50 7.99 3.73 -2.67
CA ASP A 50 7.53 2.42 -3.08
C ASP A 50 6.01 2.27 -2.85
N VAL A 51 5.50 1.16 -3.35
CA VAL A 51 4.14 0.65 -3.18
C VAL A 51 4.23 -0.68 -2.46
N ASP A 52 4.02 -0.65 -1.13
CA ASP A 52 3.84 -1.84 -0.32
C ASP A 52 2.50 -2.50 -0.67
N SER A 53 2.52 -3.75 -1.14
CA SER A 53 1.32 -4.38 -1.68
C SER A 53 1.15 -5.86 -1.37
N VAL A 54 -0.03 -6.39 -1.67
CA VAL A 54 -0.30 -7.83 -1.79
C VAL A 54 -0.87 -8.09 -3.17
N PHE A 55 -0.23 -8.99 -3.91
CA PHE A 55 -0.70 -9.49 -5.19
C PHE A 55 -1.77 -10.55 -4.92
N MET A 56 -3.00 -10.26 -5.31
CA MET A 56 -4.16 -11.12 -5.08
C MET A 56 -4.48 -11.98 -6.30
N ALA A 57 -4.13 -11.52 -7.49
CA ALA A 57 -4.22 -12.27 -8.75
C ALA A 57 -3.02 -11.96 -9.65
N GLU A 58 -2.58 -12.95 -10.42
CA GLU A 58 -1.50 -12.85 -11.42
C GLU A 58 -0.12 -12.41 -10.90
N PRO A 59 0.42 -12.98 -9.79
CA PRO A 59 1.65 -12.50 -9.18
C PRO A 59 2.89 -12.62 -10.08
N GLU A 60 3.02 -13.68 -10.88
CA GLU A 60 4.16 -13.85 -11.80
C GLU A 60 4.18 -12.76 -12.86
N PHE A 61 3.01 -12.44 -13.44
CA PHE A 61 2.85 -11.33 -14.37
C PHE A 61 3.19 -9.99 -13.70
N LEU A 62 2.71 -9.77 -12.48
CA LEU A 62 2.93 -8.52 -11.75
C LEU A 62 4.42 -8.26 -11.50
N TYR A 63 5.20 -9.28 -11.16
CA TYR A 63 6.65 -9.15 -11.03
C TYR A 63 7.31 -8.76 -12.36
N GLU A 64 7.01 -9.49 -13.44
CA GLU A 64 7.59 -9.23 -14.76
C GLU A 64 7.25 -7.82 -15.28
N ALA A 65 5.99 -7.42 -15.14
CA ALA A 65 5.50 -6.12 -15.59
C ALA A 65 6.08 -4.98 -14.75
N ALA A 66 6.17 -5.13 -13.42
CA ALA A 66 6.75 -4.13 -12.54
C ALA A 66 8.21 -3.82 -12.90
N ASP A 67 9.00 -4.86 -13.14
CA ASP A 67 10.40 -4.76 -13.57
C ASP A 67 10.55 -4.05 -14.92
N ALA A 68 9.70 -4.40 -15.88
CA ALA A 68 9.69 -3.78 -17.20
C ALA A 68 9.33 -2.28 -17.13
N ILE A 69 8.34 -1.93 -16.31
CA ILE A 69 7.90 -0.55 -16.08
C ILE A 69 8.98 0.25 -15.36
N ALA A 70 9.63 -0.34 -14.34
CA ALA A 70 10.72 0.30 -13.61
C ALA A 70 11.84 0.75 -14.57
N ARG A 71 12.29 -0.16 -15.43
CA ARG A 71 13.30 0.14 -16.47
C ARG A 71 12.84 1.18 -17.46
N LYS A 72 11.60 1.08 -17.96
CA LYS A 72 11.05 1.99 -18.98
C LYS A 72 10.87 3.43 -18.46
N LYS A 73 10.45 3.58 -17.21
CA LYS A 73 10.11 4.88 -16.59
C LYS A 73 11.18 5.40 -15.63
N ASN A 74 12.31 4.69 -15.48
CA ASN A 74 13.36 5.00 -14.52
C ASN A 74 12.81 5.11 -13.08
N LEU A 75 11.87 4.23 -12.70
CA LEU A 75 11.38 4.14 -11.32
C LEU A 75 12.39 3.35 -10.46
N PRO A 76 12.31 3.43 -9.12
CA PRO A 76 13.03 2.50 -8.26
C PRO A 76 12.74 1.04 -8.63
N ASP A 77 13.74 0.15 -8.55
CA ASP A 77 13.58 -1.27 -8.90
C ASP A 77 12.50 -1.96 -8.06
N ASP A 78 12.29 -1.51 -6.82
CA ASP A 78 11.32 -2.02 -5.85
C ASP A 78 10.06 -1.16 -5.72
N TRP A 79 9.76 -0.31 -6.74
CA TRP A 79 8.64 0.62 -6.70
C TRP A 79 7.27 -0.06 -6.44
N LEU A 80 7.12 -1.32 -6.84
CA LEU A 80 5.98 -2.18 -6.51
C LEU A 80 6.48 -3.47 -5.90
N ASN A 81 6.17 -3.71 -4.61
CA ASN A 81 6.70 -4.84 -3.88
C ASN A 81 5.67 -5.48 -2.94
N GLN A 82 6.01 -6.65 -2.39
CA GLN A 82 5.17 -7.39 -1.44
C GLN A 82 5.73 -7.40 -0.01
N SER A 83 6.48 -6.35 0.38
CA SER A 83 7.11 -6.23 1.71
C SER A 83 6.10 -6.46 2.85
N VAL A 84 4.86 -6.00 2.66
CA VAL A 84 3.78 -6.01 3.64
C VAL A 84 3.01 -7.33 3.69
N LYS A 85 3.22 -8.24 2.74
CA LYS A 85 2.45 -9.49 2.59
C LYS A 85 2.50 -10.34 3.86
N HIS A 86 3.71 -10.62 4.36
CA HIS A 86 3.91 -11.43 5.56
C HIS A 86 3.19 -10.84 6.78
N LEU A 87 3.17 -9.51 6.88
CA LEU A 87 2.45 -8.79 7.91
C LEU A 87 0.96 -9.17 7.74
N VAL A 88 0.35 -8.84 6.60
CA VAL A 88 -1.12 -8.82 6.47
C VAL A 88 -1.76 -10.20 6.32
N THR A 89 -1.02 -11.19 5.80
CA THR A 89 -1.51 -12.56 5.58
C THR A 89 -1.17 -13.54 6.71
N SER A 90 -0.63 -13.05 7.83
CA SER A 90 -0.21 -13.93 8.93
C SER A 90 -1.37 -14.69 9.59
N PRO A 91 -1.15 -15.93 10.07
CA PRO A 91 -2.15 -16.68 10.82
C PRO A 91 -2.64 -15.89 12.04
N GLY A 92 -3.96 -15.69 12.15
CA GLY A 92 -4.57 -14.84 13.17
C GLY A 92 -4.81 -13.39 12.73
N SER A 93 -4.27 -12.98 11.57
CA SER A 93 -4.60 -11.70 10.94
C SER A 93 -6.01 -11.70 10.36
N ARG A 94 -6.83 -10.75 10.84
CA ARG A 94 -8.11 -10.47 10.23
C ARG A 94 -7.84 -9.56 9.05
N GLN A 95 -7.90 -10.16 7.86
CA GLN A 95 -7.76 -9.42 6.62
C GLN A 95 -8.76 -8.25 6.60
N PRO A 96 -8.32 -7.05 6.15
CA PRO A 96 -9.23 -5.92 6.00
C PRO A 96 -10.30 -6.25 4.98
N ARG A 97 -11.46 -5.63 5.14
CA ARG A 97 -12.40 -5.51 4.01
C ARG A 97 -11.79 -4.52 3.02
N LEU A 98 -11.27 -5.04 1.92
CA LEU A 98 -10.69 -4.24 0.86
C LEU A 98 -11.78 -3.60 0.02
N ASN A 99 -11.58 -2.33 -0.36
CA ASN A 99 -12.45 -1.60 -1.27
C ASN A 99 -11.70 -1.34 -2.58
N VAL A 100 -12.40 -1.43 -3.71
CA VAL A 100 -11.83 -1.01 -5.00
C VAL A 100 -11.56 0.49 -4.93
N PHE A 101 -10.32 0.88 -5.21
CA PHE A 101 -9.90 2.26 -5.32
C PHE A 101 -9.99 2.75 -6.77
N GLY A 102 -9.52 1.93 -7.70
CA GLY A 102 -9.51 2.28 -9.11
C GLY A 102 -9.19 1.09 -9.99
N GLU A 103 -9.60 1.21 -11.24
CA GLU A 103 -9.34 0.24 -12.30
C GLU A 103 -8.47 0.89 -13.37
N TYR A 104 -7.55 0.11 -13.94
CA TYR A 104 -6.51 0.59 -14.84
C TYR A 104 -6.40 -0.31 -16.10
N PRO A 105 -6.07 0.26 -17.27
CA PRO A 105 -5.84 1.69 -17.48
C PRO A 105 -7.12 2.52 -17.31
N ARG A 106 -6.94 3.80 -17.01
CA ARG A 106 -8.04 4.78 -16.86
C ARG A 106 -8.55 5.23 -18.23
N ASP A 107 -8.96 4.27 -19.05
CA ASP A 107 -9.65 4.45 -20.32
C ASP A 107 -11.07 3.86 -20.27
N ASP A 108 -11.78 3.80 -21.41
CA ASP A 108 -13.14 3.27 -21.52
C ASP A 108 -13.20 1.75 -21.78
N GLY A 109 -12.05 1.07 -21.76
CA GLY A 109 -11.93 -0.36 -22.03
C GLY A 109 -12.15 -1.25 -20.80
N THR A 110 -12.04 -2.55 -21.01
CA THR A 110 -11.99 -3.52 -19.91
C THR A 110 -10.70 -3.34 -19.10
N PRO A 111 -10.76 -3.33 -17.76
CA PRO A 111 -9.57 -3.15 -16.96
C PRO A 111 -8.64 -4.35 -17.04
N GLY A 112 -7.33 -4.11 -17.03
CA GLY A 112 -6.31 -5.14 -16.84
C GLY A 112 -5.74 -5.16 -15.43
N LEU A 113 -5.99 -4.14 -14.62
CA LEU A 113 -5.53 -4.04 -13.24
C LEU A 113 -6.62 -3.42 -12.36
N ARG A 114 -6.84 -4.00 -11.17
CA ARG A 114 -7.68 -3.42 -10.12
C ARG A 114 -6.84 -3.16 -8.87
N ILE A 115 -6.91 -1.93 -8.39
CA ILE A 115 -6.23 -1.50 -7.16
C ILE A 115 -7.25 -1.45 -6.03
N PHE A 116 -6.88 -2.05 -4.91
CA PHE A 116 -7.68 -2.11 -3.70
C PHE A 116 -6.97 -1.41 -2.55
N LEU A 117 -7.74 -0.73 -1.70
CA LEU A 117 -7.24 -0.13 -0.48
C LEU A 117 -7.99 -0.68 0.74
N PRO A 118 -7.30 -0.91 1.86
CA PRO A 118 -7.94 -1.19 3.13
C PRO A 118 -8.58 0.10 3.69
N PRO A 119 -9.49 -0.02 4.68
CA PRO A 119 -10.12 1.15 5.26
C PRO A 119 -9.09 1.98 6.07
N PRO A 120 -9.28 3.31 6.21
CA PRO A 120 -8.28 4.20 6.78
C PRO A 120 -7.88 3.84 8.21
N GLU A 121 -8.79 3.30 9.03
CA GLU A 121 -8.48 2.81 10.37
C GLU A 121 -7.51 1.60 10.37
N TYR A 122 -7.49 0.82 9.30
CA TYR A 122 -6.51 -0.26 9.14
C TYR A 122 -5.11 0.32 8.93
N ILE A 123 -4.97 1.30 8.03
CA ILE A 123 -3.68 1.96 7.78
C ILE A 123 -3.22 2.72 9.03
N LEU A 124 -4.14 3.38 9.75
CA LEU A 124 -3.82 4.04 11.02
C LEU A 124 -3.24 3.05 12.05
N ALA A 125 -3.90 1.90 12.22
CA ALA A 125 -3.42 0.86 13.12
C ALA A 125 -2.02 0.36 12.73
N MET A 126 -1.79 0.10 11.44
CA MET A 126 -0.48 -0.34 10.93
C MET A 126 0.61 0.67 11.26
N LYS A 127 0.36 1.96 10.98
CA LYS A 127 1.35 3.02 11.23
C LYS A 127 1.65 3.19 12.72
N LEU A 128 0.64 3.15 13.59
CA LEU A 128 0.83 3.22 15.04
C LEU A 128 1.59 2.00 15.61
N ILE A 129 1.50 0.85 14.96
CA ILE A 129 2.28 -0.35 15.34
C ILE A 129 3.72 -0.21 14.84
N ALA A 130 3.92 0.20 13.58
CA ALA A 130 5.24 0.39 12.98
C ALA A 130 6.03 1.52 13.67
N SER A 131 5.40 2.65 13.97
CA SER A 131 6.04 3.82 14.58
C SER A 131 6.62 3.55 15.97
N ARG A 132 6.22 2.46 16.65
CA ARG A 132 6.85 2.01 17.91
C ARG A 132 8.22 1.37 17.70
N ARG A 133 8.60 1.07 16.46
CA ARG A 133 9.80 0.32 16.08
C ARG A 133 10.78 1.14 15.22
N GLU A 134 10.41 2.34 14.79
CA GLU A 134 11.22 3.16 13.89
C GLU A 134 12.20 4.09 14.63
N ASP A 135 13.26 4.49 13.93
CA ASP A 135 14.18 5.56 14.33
C ASP A 135 13.53 6.96 14.23
N LEU A 136 14.27 8.01 14.61
CA LEU A 136 13.75 9.38 14.67
C LEU A 136 13.28 9.92 13.31
N ASP A 137 13.91 9.51 12.21
CA ASP A 137 13.60 9.96 10.85
C ASP A 137 12.38 9.25 10.26
N GLY A 138 12.24 7.95 10.53
CA GLY A 138 10.99 7.20 10.29
C GLY A 138 9.82 7.84 11.06
N ALA A 139 10.01 8.05 12.36
CA ALA A 139 8.98 8.61 13.25
C ALA A 139 8.48 9.99 12.80
N ARG A 140 9.33 10.84 12.21
CA ARG A 140 8.93 12.15 11.69
C ARG A 140 8.03 12.04 10.45
N ARG A 141 8.37 11.17 9.50
CA ARG A 141 7.56 10.92 8.28
C ARG A 141 6.21 10.30 8.64
N ASP A 142 6.20 9.39 9.61
CA ASP A 142 4.98 8.71 10.03
C ASP A 142 4.02 9.62 10.81
N ARG A 143 4.53 10.64 11.52
CA ARG A 143 3.69 11.58 12.29
C ARG A 143 2.65 12.30 11.43
N HIS A 144 3.02 12.81 10.27
CA HIS A 144 2.07 13.55 9.43
C HIS A 144 0.97 12.65 8.88
N GLY A 145 1.34 11.46 8.38
CA GLY A 145 0.39 10.45 7.94
C GLY A 145 -0.54 9.96 9.05
N ILE A 146 0.00 9.71 10.25
CA ILE A 146 -0.80 9.33 11.43
C ILE A 146 -1.79 10.43 11.80
N THR A 147 -1.35 11.69 11.87
CA THR A 147 -2.24 12.82 12.18
C THR A 147 -3.37 12.94 11.17
N GLN A 148 -3.09 12.82 9.86
CA GLN A 148 -4.13 12.90 8.84
C GLN A 148 -5.10 11.71 8.89
N LEU A 149 -4.60 10.51 9.14
CA LEU A 149 -5.44 9.32 9.33
C LEU A 149 -6.28 9.40 10.58
N MET A 150 -5.73 9.94 11.68
CA MET A 150 -6.53 10.31 12.83
C MET A 150 -7.65 11.23 12.32
N HIS A 151 -7.33 12.36 11.67
CA HIS A 151 -8.32 13.30 11.14
C HIS A 151 -9.49 12.61 10.40
N ILE A 152 -9.17 11.79 9.40
CA ILE A 152 -10.13 11.05 8.56
C ILE A 152 -10.97 10.05 9.37
N THR A 153 -10.35 9.31 10.30
CA THR A 153 -11.04 8.26 11.08
C THR A 153 -11.80 8.79 12.28
N SER A 154 -11.67 10.09 12.60
CA SER A 154 -12.17 10.68 13.85
C SER A 154 -11.63 10.05 15.15
N ILE A 155 -10.58 9.22 15.07
CA ILE A 155 -9.91 8.65 16.24
C ILE A 155 -8.96 9.70 16.83
N ARG A 156 -9.20 10.14 18.06
CA ARG A 156 -8.45 11.23 18.72
C ARG A 156 -7.96 10.90 20.14
N SER A 157 -8.60 9.99 20.84
CA SER A 157 -8.27 9.69 22.24
C SER A 157 -7.23 8.57 22.35
N GLY A 158 -6.39 8.64 23.39
CA GLY A 158 -5.44 7.56 23.69
C GLY A 158 -6.14 6.21 23.88
N ALA A 159 -7.33 6.20 24.50
CA ALA A 159 -8.14 4.99 24.65
C ALA A 159 -8.57 4.39 23.31
N ALA A 160 -9.10 5.20 22.37
CA ALA A 160 -9.52 4.72 21.06
C ALA A 160 -8.34 4.25 20.19
N ILE A 161 -7.19 4.93 20.32
CA ILE A 161 -5.93 4.50 19.69
C ILE A 161 -5.51 3.13 20.24
N MET A 162 -5.51 2.97 21.56
CA MET A 162 -5.14 1.70 22.20
C MET A 162 -6.12 0.58 21.84
N GLU A 163 -7.42 0.86 21.81
CA GLU A 163 -8.42 -0.12 21.39
C GLU A 163 -8.22 -0.56 19.93
N LEU A 164 -8.02 0.41 19.02
CA LEU A 164 -7.72 0.13 17.61
C LEU A 164 -6.49 -0.77 17.48
N VAL A 165 -5.43 -0.40 18.20
CA VAL A 165 -4.16 -1.13 18.21
C VAL A 165 -4.33 -2.51 18.81
N VAL A 166 -4.94 -2.68 19.98
CA VAL A 166 -5.08 -3.96 20.69
C VAL A 166 -5.95 -4.93 19.89
N ARG A 167 -7.08 -4.46 19.36
CA ARG A 167 -7.97 -5.25 18.48
C ARG A 167 -7.22 -5.82 17.28
N ARG A 168 -6.16 -5.15 16.85
CA ARG A 168 -5.31 -5.59 15.74
C ARG A 168 -3.99 -6.22 16.21
N GLN A 169 -3.44 -5.92 17.38
CA GLN A 169 -2.12 -6.36 17.81
C GLN A 169 -2.04 -7.86 18.08
N HIS A 170 -3.12 -8.47 18.59
CA HIS A 170 -3.23 -9.93 18.73
C HIS A 170 -3.02 -10.68 17.40
N GLN A 171 -3.00 -9.97 16.27
CA GLN A 171 -2.85 -10.49 14.92
C GLN A 171 -1.41 -10.44 14.38
N TRP A 172 -0.52 -9.67 15.02
CA TRP A 172 0.85 -9.41 14.53
C TRP A 172 1.93 -9.75 15.58
N HIS A 173 1.54 -10.40 16.70
CA HIS A 173 2.44 -10.79 17.81
C HIS A 173 3.29 -12.03 17.54
N ARG A 174 3.21 -12.68 16.38
CA ARG A 174 3.94 -13.93 16.10
C ARG A 174 5.17 -13.76 15.20
N PHE A 175 5.90 -12.66 15.38
CA PHE A 175 7.24 -12.49 14.83
C PHE A 175 8.17 -11.89 15.90
N GLU A 176 8.59 -12.76 16.81
CA GLU A 176 9.98 -12.68 17.28
C GLU A 176 10.86 -12.96 16.05
N VAL A 177 11.53 -11.94 15.55
CA VAL A 177 12.73 -12.15 14.76
C VAL A 177 13.80 -12.54 15.77
N VAL A 178 14.14 -13.82 15.78
CA VAL A 178 15.43 -14.30 16.27
C VAL A 178 16.49 -13.51 15.49
N ILE A 179 17.20 -12.65 16.21
CA ILE A 179 18.47 -12.07 15.77
C ILE A 179 19.51 -13.20 15.81
#